data_AF-A0A7W6IGU4-F1
#
_entry.id   AF-A0A7W6IGU4-F1
#
_cell.length_a   1.000
_cell.length_b   1.000
_cell.length_c   1.000
_cell.angle_alpha   90.00
_cell.angle_beta   90.00
_cell.angle_gamma   90.00
#
_symmetry.space_group_name_H-M   'P 1'
#
loop_
_entity.id
_entity.type
_entity.pdbx_description
1 polymer ?
#
loop_
_entity_poly.entity_id
_entity_poly.type
_entity_poly.pdbx_seq_one_letter_code
_entity_poly.pdbx_strand_id
1 'polypeptide(L)' 'MFKVGQVVQPRSVSQKLPHDRFRILRLLPSTAGGMPLYCIRNDAEMIERVVEQNDIEAA' A
#
# COMPACT_ATOMS: atom_id res chain seq x y z
N MET A 1 -10.71 2.95 2.82
CA MET A 1 -10.46 2.09 1.64
C MET A 1 -9.83 2.95 0.56
N PHE A 2 -8.68 2.55 0.03
CA PHE A 2 -7.93 3.35 -0.95
C PHE A 2 -8.39 3.06 -2.38
N LYS A 3 -8.30 4.07 -3.26
CA LYS A 3 -8.68 3.95 -4.68
C LYS A 3 -7.46 3.66 -5.56
N VAL A 4 -7.68 2.98 -6.68
CA VAL A 4 -6.64 2.82 -7.71
C VAL A 4 -6.18 4.19 -8.21
N GLY A 5 -4.86 4.36 -8.34
CA GLY A 5 -4.21 5.62 -8.68
C GLY A 5 -3.97 6.56 -7.49
N GLN A 6 -4.55 6.28 -6.32
CA GLN A 6 -4.32 7.09 -5.12
C GLN A 6 -2.88 6.93 -4.63
N VAL A 7 -2.27 8.03 -4.20
CA VAL A 7 -0.94 8.03 -3.57
C VAL A 7 -1.08 7.76 -2.07
N VAL A 8 -0.27 6.85 -1.57
CA VAL A 8 -0.19 6.41 -0.18
C VAL A 8 1.26 6.39 0.27
N GLN A 9 1.48 6.46 1.57
CA GLN A 9 2.79 6.33 2.20
C GLN A 9 2.72 5.32 3.34
N PRO A 10 3.84 4.73 3.77
CA PRO A 10 3.88 3.90 4.96
C PRO A 10 3.47 4.71 6.19
N ARG A 11 2.71 4.09 7.08
CA ARG A 11 2.52 4.65 8.42
C ARG A 11 3.83 4.63 9.17
N SER A 12 4.01 5.56 10.11
CA SER A 12 5.21 5.62 10.97
C SER A 12 5.49 4.33 11.76
N VAL A 13 4.46 3.51 11.97
CA VAL A 13 4.57 2.20 12.66
C VAL A 13 4.96 1.05 11.73
N SER A 14 4.86 1.22 10.41
CA SER A 14 5.19 0.17 9.44
C SER A 14 6.67 0.23 9.08
N GLN A 15 7.46 -0.66 9.66
CA GLN A 15 8.90 -0.81 9.35
C GLN A 15 9.15 -1.67 8.10
N LYS A 16 8.09 -2.22 7.49
CA LYS A 16 8.18 -3.16 6.38
C LYS A 16 8.33 -2.48 5.02
N LEU A 17 8.04 -1.18 4.95
CA LEU A 17 8.06 -0.42 3.71
C LEU A 17 9.12 0.69 3.78
N PRO A 18 9.83 0.95 2.67
CA PRO A 18 10.69 2.12 2.60
C PRO A 18 9.85 3.39 2.78
N HIS A 19 10.39 4.38 3.51
CA HIS A 19 9.77 5.69 3.73
C HIS A 19 9.71 6.49 2.42
N ASP A 20 8.75 6.15 1.57
CA ASP A 20 8.53 6.76 0.27
C ASP A 20 7.03 6.80 -0.08
N ARG A 21 6.69 7.38 -1.22
CA ARG A 21 5.33 7.47 -1.76
C ARG A 21 5.09 6.38 -2.79
N PHE A 22 3.92 5.77 -2.70
CA PHE A 22 3.51 4.69 -3.58
C PHE A 22 2.13 4.99 -4.16
N ARG A 23 1.86 4.50 -5.36
CA ARG A 23 0.52 4.51 -5.94
C ARG A 23 -0.16 3.16 -5.74
N ILE A 24 -1.44 3.20 -5.44
CA ILE A 24 -2.31 2.02 -5.43
C ILE A 24 -2.54 1.58 -6.87
N LEU A 25 -2.15 0.34 -7.21
CA LEU A 25 -2.39 -0.25 -8.52
C LEU A 25 -3.71 -1.01 -8.56
N ARG A 26 -4.01 -1.78 -7.50
CA ARG A 26 -5.21 -2.62 -7.41
C ARG A 26 -5.49 -3.03 -5.97
N LEU A 27 -6.77 -3.25 -5.70
CA LEU A 27 -7.25 -3.94 -4.50
C LEU A 27 -7.13 -5.45 -4.72
N LEU A 28 -6.65 -6.17 -3.71
CA LEU A 28 -6.57 -7.62 -3.68
C LEU A 28 -7.64 -8.21 -2.74
N PRO A 29 -7.96 -9.51 -2.86
CA PRO A 29 -8.79 -10.20 -1.88
C PRO A 29 -8.25 -9.98 -0.47
N SER A 30 -9.14 -9.76 0.49
CA SER A 30 -8.75 -9.50 1.87
C SER A 30 -8.11 -10.74 2.51
N THR A 31 -7.31 -10.53 3.56
CA THR A 31 -6.80 -11.65 4.36
C THR A 31 -7.94 -12.43 5.02
N ALA A 32 -7.64 -13.62 5.57
CA ALA A 32 -8.62 -14.43 6.31
C ALA A 32 -9.28 -13.67 7.50
N GLY A 33 -8.63 -12.60 7.99
CA GLY A 33 -9.17 -11.71 9.03
C GLY A 33 -10.00 -10.53 8.49
N GLY A 34 -10.28 -10.48 7.18
CA GLY A 34 -11.04 -9.39 6.55
C GLY A 34 -10.26 -8.10 6.31
N MET A 35 -8.92 -8.11 6.46
CA MET A 35 -8.10 -6.92 6.22
C MET A 35 -7.89 -6.68 4.73
N PRO A 36 -8.21 -5.48 4.20
CA PRO A 36 -7.99 -5.15 2.80
C PRO A 36 -6.50 -5.15 2.46
N LEU A 37 -6.16 -5.80 1.34
CA LEU A 37 -4.82 -5.85 0.78
C LEU A 37 -4.75 -4.97 -0.48
N TYR A 38 -3.65 -4.25 -0.63
CA TYR A 38 -3.41 -3.40 -1.78
C TYR A 38 -2.08 -3.75 -2.43
N CYS A 39 -2.08 -3.79 -3.76
CA CYS A 39 -0.86 -3.79 -4.54
C CYS A 39 -0.45 -2.33 -4.77
N ILE A 40 0.74 -1.96 -4.30
CA ILE A 40 1.31 -0.62 -4.42
C ILE A 40 2.59 -0.67 -5.23
N ARG A 41 2.92 0.45 -5.89
CA ARG A 41 4.18 0.60 -6.62
C ARG A 41 4.73 2.00 -6.45
N ASN A 42 6.04 2.08 -6.32
CA ASN A 42 6.78 3.33 -6.39
C ASN A 42 7.10 3.65 -7.86
N ASP A 43 6.88 4.89 -8.29
CA ASP A 43 7.17 5.30 -9.67
C ASP A 43 8.69 5.25 -10.00
N ALA A 44 9.56 5.39 -9.01
CA ALA A 44 11.02 5.34 -9.18
C ALA A 44 11.57 3.90 -9.26
N GLU A 45 11.10 3.00 -8.39
CA GLU A 45 11.67 1.65 -8.30
C GLU A 45 11.02 0.62 -9.23
N MET A 46 9.85 0.92 -9.81
CA MET A 46 9.02 -0.02 -10.59
C MET A 46 8.69 -1.35 -9.88
N ILE A 47 8.99 -1.50 -8.59
CA ILE A 47 8.71 -2.71 -7.81
C ILE A 47 7.29 -2.65 -7.24
N GLU A 48 6.48 -3.66 -7.57
CA GLU A 48 5.18 -3.90 -6.96
C GLU A 48 5.35 -4.56 -5.59
N ARG A 49 4.60 -4.08 -4.60
CA ARG A 49 4.57 -4.60 -3.23
C ARG A 49 3.13 -4.81 -2.80
N VAL A 50 2.89 -5.79 -1.94
CA VAL A 50 1.57 -6.05 -1.35
C VAL A 50 1.58 -5.60 0.10
N VAL A 51 0.59 -4.80 0.48
CA VAL A 51 0.49 -4.19 1.81
C VAL A 51 -0.92 -4.30 2.36
N GLU A 52 -1.01 -4.40 3.69
CA GLU A 52 -2.29 -4.30 4.39
C GLU A 52 -2.72 -2.85 4.54
N GLN A 53 -4.02 -2.60 4.67
CA GLN A 53 -4.55 -1.25 4.92
C GLN A 53 -3.88 -0.55 6.12
N ASN A 54 -3.48 -1.31 7.14
CA ASN A 54 -2.88 -0.76 8.36
C ASN A 54 -1.40 -0.42 8.20
N ASP A 55 -0.73 -0.87 7.14
CA ASP A 55 0.67 -0.52 6.87
C ASP A 55 0.81 0.85 6.19
N ILE A 56 -0.28 1.38 5.64
CA ILE A 56 -0.28 2.57 4.79
C ILE A 56 -1.32 3.62 5.23
N GLU A 57 -1.08 4.86 4.84
CA GLU A 57 -1.97 6.00 4.99
C GLU A 57 -1.95 6.87 3.74
N ALA A 58 -2.90 7.81 3.63
CA ALA A 58 -2.89 8.78 2.53
C ALA A 58 -1.64 9.68 2.67
N ALA A 59 -0.91 9.85 1.56
CA ALA A 59 0.31 10.66 1.50
C ALA A 59 0.03 12.16 1.27
#